data_AF-A0A9X3EJQ6-F1
#
_entry.id   AF-A0A9X3EJQ6-F1
#
_cell.length_a   1.000
_cell.length_b   1.000
_cell.length_c   1.000
_cell.angle_alpha   90.00
_cell.angle_beta   90.00
_cell.angle_gamma   90.00
#
_symmetry.space_group_name_H-M   'P 1'
#
loop_
_entity.id
_entity.type
_entity.pdbx_description
1 polymer ?
#
loop_
_entity_poly.entity_id
_entity_poly.type
_entity_poly.pdbx_seq_one_letter_code
_entity_poly.pdbx_strand_id
1 'polypeptide(L)' 'MPLTNAFAFAFWGGDFYFFTLGDPNGQADYSKVTKLDYDDSDNSGKALTTVHANAPIRVVGAGVSTCAPLEPPG' A
#
# COMPACT_ATOMS: atom_id res chain seq x y z
N MET A 1 23.89 7.95 6.65
CA MET A 1 22.73 7.71 5.77
C MET A 1 21.54 7.47 6.70
N PRO A 2 20.65 8.44 6.96
CA PRO A 2 19.54 8.16 7.86
C PRO A 2 18.62 7.12 7.18
N LEU A 3 18.18 6.13 7.96
CA LEU A 3 17.31 5.01 7.55
C LEU A 3 15.86 5.44 7.19
N THR A 4 15.60 6.70 6.84
CA THR A 4 14.24 7.27 6.94
C THR A 4 13.46 7.27 5.62
N ASN A 5 13.45 6.16 4.88
CA ASN A 5 12.50 5.98 3.80
C ASN A 5 11.21 5.39 4.40
N ALA A 6 10.10 6.13 4.28
CA ALA A 6 8.81 5.71 4.85
C ALA A 6 8.34 4.39 4.20
N PHE A 7 8.02 3.40 5.04
CA PHE A 7 7.51 2.10 4.64
C PHE A 7 6.46 1.60 5.64
N ALA A 8 5.31 1.16 5.13
CA ALA A 8 4.29 0.46 5.89
C ALA A 8 3.57 -0.56 5.01
N PHE A 9 2.85 -1.49 5.64
CA PHE A 9 2.01 -2.44 4.93
C PHE A 9 0.70 -2.71 5.70
N ALA A 10 -0.34 -3.13 4.98
CA ALA A 10 -1.60 -3.61 5.53
C ALA A 10 -2.05 -4.86 4.78
N PHE A 11 -2.76 -5.76 5.47
CA PHE A 11 -3.40 -6.91 4.85
C PHE A 11 -4.91 -6.74 4.95
N TRP A 12 -5.60 -6.63 3.82
CA TRP A 12 -7.02 -6.33 3.76
C TRP A 12 -7.67 -6.98 2.54
N GLY A 13 -8.82 -7.61 2.72
CA GLY A 13 -9.57 -8.20 1.61
C GLY A 13 -8.85 -9.34 0.89
N GLY A 14 -7.93 -10.05 1.55
CA GLY A 14 -7.12 -11.10 0.92
C GLY A 14 -5.78 -10.62 0.35
N ASP A 15 -5.57 -9.31 0.27
CA ASP A 15 -4.45 -8.68 -0.43
C ASP A 15 -3.49 -7.92 0.49
N PHE A 16 -2.24 -7.75 0.03
CA PHE A 16 -1.27 -6.88 0.68
C PHE A 16 -1.22 -5.51 0.02
N TYR A 17 -1.33 -4.47 0.84
CA TYR A 17 -1.14 -3.08 0.44
C TYR A 17 0.19 -2.59 1.00
N PHE A 18 1.05 -2.07 0.14
CA PHE A 18 2.33 -1.49 0.52
C PHE A 18 2.30 0.02 0.34
N PHE A 19 2.79 0.73 1.33
CA PHE A 19 2.90 2.18 1.34
C PHE A 19 4.39 2.51 1.36
N THR A 20 4.89 3.04 0.24
CA THR A 20 6.29 3.41 0.07
C THR A 20 6.39 4.91 -0.13
N LEU A 21 7.51 5.52 0.21
CA LEU A 21 7.77 6.89 -0.18
C LEU A 21 7.75 6.98 -1.72
N GLY A 22 6.94 7.89 -2.26
CA GLY A 22 6.80 8.01 -3.71
C GLY A 22 7.97 8.72 -4.37
N ASP A 23 8.71 9.54 -3.61
CA ASP A 23 9.96 10.15 -4.04
C ASP A 23 11.17 9.35 -3.55
N PRO A 24 11.95 8.72 -4.44
CA PRO A 24 13.15 7.97 -4.07
C PRO A 24 14.27 8.84 -3.47
N ASN A 25 14.20 10.17 -3.63
CA ASN A 25 15.17 11.11 -3.08
C ASN A 25 14.79 11.65 -1.69
N GLY A 26 13.65 11.22 -1.13
CA GLY A 26 13.31 11.56 0.25
C GLY A 26 12.75 12.97 0.47
N GLN A 27 12.52 13.75 -0.59
CA GLN A 27 12.21 15.18 -0.50
C GLN A 27 10.71 15.48 -0.49
N ALA A 28 9.88 14.53 -0.94
CA ALA A 28 8.44 14.72 -1.01
C ALA A 28 7.67 13.97 0.09
N ASP A 29 6.56 14.56 0.54
CA ASP A 29 5.67 14.01 1.59
C ASP A 29 4.48 13.22 1.04
N TYR A 30 4.67 12.54 -0.10
CA TYR A 30 3.65 11.68 -0.69
C TYR A 30 4.08 10.21 -0.69
N SER A 31 3.09 9.33 -0.58
CA SER A 31 3.29 7.88 -0.63
C SER A 31 2.77 7.29 -1.94
N LYS A 32 3.48 6.29 -2.44
CA LYS A 32 2.99 5.37 -3.47
C LYS A 32 2.38 4.15 -2.81
N VAL A 33 1.16 3.82 -3.23
CA VAL A 33 0.40 2.65 -2.77
C VAL A 33 0.38 1.60 -3.86
N THR A 34 0.88 0.41 -3.54
CA THR A 34 0.83 -0.76 -4.42
C THR A 34 0.07 -1.89 -3.75
N LYS A 35 -0.76 -2.61 -4.50
CA LYS A 35 -1.48 -3.81 -4.06
C LYS A 35 -0.82 -5.03 -4.66
N LEU A 36 -0.55 -6.03 -3.84
CA LEU A 36 -0.24 -7.39 -4.28
C LEU A 36 -1.52 -8.21 -4.14
N ASP A 37 -2.07 -8.62 -5.28
CA ASP A 37 -3.21 -9.53 -5.40
C ASP A 37 -2.79 -10.91 -4.87
N TYR A 38 -2.92 -11.15 -3.57
CA TYR A 38 -2.32 -12.33 -2.94
C TYR A 38 -3.24 -13.54 -3.03
N ASP A 39 -4.55 -13.34 -3.02
CA ASP A 39 -5.53 -14.42 -3.15
C ASP A 39 -5.96 -14.69 -4.60
N ASP A 40 -5.49 -13.90 -5.57
CA ASP A 40 -5.83 -13.96 -7.01
C ASP A 40 -7.31 -13.60 -7.27
N SER A 41 -7.87 -12.73 -6.43
CA SER A 41 -9.27 -12.29 -6.54
C SER A 41 -9.52 -11.40 -7.76
N ASP A 42 -8.51 -10.69 -8.28
CA ASP A 42 -8.62 -9.89 -9.50
C ASP A 42 -8.46 -10.72 -10.79
N ASN A 43 -8.19 -12.04 -10.68
CA ASN A 43 -7.91 -12.96 -11.80
C ASN A 43 -6.76 -12.48 -12.72
N SER A 44 -5.80 -11.74 -12.16
CA SER A 44 -4.68 -11.18 -12.92
C SER A 44 -3.38 -11.97 -12.74
N GLY A 45 -3.45 -13.12 -12.06
CA GLY A 45 -2.29 -13.75 -11.44
C GLY A 45 -1.86 -12.88 -10.25
N LYS A 46 -1.14 -13.47 -9.28
CA LYS A 46 -0.75 -12.78 -8.04
C LYS A 46 0.18 -11.57 -8.27
N ALA A 47 -0.39 -10.48 -8.76
CA ALA A 47 0.30 -9.39 -9.42
C ALA A 47 0.43 -8.19 -8.50
N LEU A 48 1.54 -7.48 -8.65
CA LEU A 48 1.77 -6.20 -7.98
C LEU A 48 1.29 -5.07 -8.88
N THR A 49 0.24 -4.36 -8.46
CA THR A 49 -0.36 -3.24 -9.19
C THR A 49 -0.23 -1.93 -8.39
N THR A 50 -0.21 -0.79 -9.08
CA THR A 50 -0.22 0.52 -8.42
C THR A 50 -1.66 0.98 -8.23
N VAL A 51 -2.09 1.14 -6.98
CA VAL A 51 -3.43 1.64 -6.63
C VAL A 51 -3.43 3.17 -6.62
N HIS A 52 -2.39 3.78 -6.07
CA HIS A 52 -2.27 5.23 -6.01
C HIS A 52 -0.80 5.65 -6.13
N ALA A 53 -0.45 6.36 -7.19
CA ALA A 53 0.94 6.76 -7.43
C ALA A 53 1.41 7.86 -6.47
N ASN A 54 0.54 8.84 -6.19
CA ASN A 54 0.91 10.08 -5.48
C ASN A 54 -0.08 10.41 -4.34
N ALA A 55 -0.21 9.54 -3.34
CA ALA A 55 -1.11 9.80 -2.20
C ALA A 55 -0.57 11.00 -1.42
N PRO A 56 -1.34 12.07 -1.17
CA PRO A 56 -0.84 13.37 -0.71
C PRO A 56 -0.39 13.40 0.76
N ILE A 57 -0.08 12.24 1.33
CA ILE A 57 0.32 12.03 2.71
C ILE A 57 1.49 11.06 2.78
N ARG A 58 2.36 11.25 3.78
CA ARG A 58 3.43 10.31 4.12
C ARG A 58 2.90 9.23 5.06
N VAL A 59 2.83 8.00 4.60
CA VAL A 59 2.37 6.85 5.41
C VAL A 59 3.58 6.12 6.01
N VAL A 60 3.67 6.11 7.34
CA VAL A 60 4.75 5.45 8.12
C VAL A 60 4.26 4.27 8.96
N GLY A 61 2.95 4.03 8.99
CA GLY A 61 2.32 2.91 9.68
C GLY A 61 0.96 2.65 9.08
N ALA A 62 0.62 1.37 8.93
CA ALA A 62 -0.67 0.92 8.45
C ALA A 62 -1.06 -0.35 9.22
N GLY A 63 -2.34 -0.48 9.52
CA GLY A 63 -2.90 -1.60 10.24
C GLY A 63 -4.38 -1.69 9.92
N VAL A 64 -4.88 -2.91 9.82
CA VAL A 64 -6.32 -3.14 9.62
C VAL A 64 -7.01 -3.26 10.96
N SER A 65 -8.16 -2.59 11.08
CA SER A 65 -9.02 -2.70 12.26
C SER A 65 -9.95 -3.91 12.12
N THR A 66 -10.42 -4.43 13.26
CA THR A 66 -11.43 -5.51 13.30
C THR A 66 -12.78 -5.09 12.72
N CYS A 67 -13.01 -3.78 12.54
CA CYS A 67 -14.21 -3.22 11.92
C CYS A 67 -14.06 -2.90 10.43
N ALA A 68 -12.87 -3.11 9.85
CA ALA A 68 -12.71 -2.97 8.41
C ALA A 68 -13.60 -4.00 7.68
N PRO A 69 -14.27 -3.62 6.57
CA PRO A 69 -14.99 -4.57 5.74
C PRO A 69 -14.10 -5.74 5.33
N LEU A 70 -14.66 -6.92 5.14
CA LEU A 70 -13.86 -8.09 4.76
C LEU A 70 -13.47 -8.10 3.28
N GLU A 71 -14.11 -7.27 2.47
CA GLU A 71 -13.94 -7.23 1.01
C GLU A 71 -13.80 -5.77 0.53
N PRO A 72 -13.07 -5.51 -0.58
CA PRO A 72 -13.00 -4.19 -1.18
C PRO A 72 -14.35 -3.72 -1.75
N PRO A 73 -14.60 -2.40 -1.85
CA PRO A 73 -15.68 -1.88 -2.68
C PRO A 73 -15.47 -2.35 -4.13
N GLY A 74 -16.49 -2.98 -4.70
CA GLY A 74 -16.52 -3.36 -6.12
C GLY A 74 -16.76 -2.20 -7.07
#